data_AF-A0A229FRE1-F1
#
_entry.id   AF-A0A229FRE1-F1
#
_cell.length_a   1.000
_cell.length_b   1.000
_cell.length_c   1.000
_cell.angle_alpha   90.00
_cell.angle_beta   90.00
_cell.angle_gamma   90.00
#
_symmetry.space_group_name_H-M   'P 1'
#
loop_
_entity.id
_entity.type
_entity.pdbx_description
1 polymer ?
#
loop_
_entity_poly.entity_id
_entity_poly.type
_entity_poly.pdbx_seq_one_letter_code
_entity_poly.pdbx_strand_id
1 'polypeptide(L)'
;MSYYRISLGVIFTSLSLLTTVVLAGPAEMAELAEIEKSQNNLNLQKDWAKYRLEKKQHDCYDQFFTTRCLDKARLEHRQEIKEVRAQEIPMRERERVLKAIIKDEQDEQRIKERNDPAKAKQRADNVKDYEQKQLDQAKREQDLVKKRADSEKRAQENKKANPL
;
A
#
# COMPACT_ATOMS: atom_id res chain seq x y z
N MET A 1 -9.44 -69.75 -18.60
CA MET A 1 -9.77 -68.32 -18.51
C MET A 1 -8.62 -67.64 -17.82
N SER A 2 -8.06 -66.64 -18.51
CA SER A 2 -6.73 -66.09 -18.29
C SER A 2 -6.81 -64.66 -17.78
N TYR A 3 -6.00 -64.37 -16.76
CA TYR A 3 -5.51 -63.06 -16.27
C TYR A 3 -6.60 -62.07 -15.79
N TYR A 4 -6.52 -61.47 -14.60
CA TYR A 4 -5.55 -60.43 -14.23
C TYR A 4 -5.39 -60.36 -12.70
N ARG A 5 -4.14 -60.46 -12.22
CA ARG A 5 -3.73 -59.99 -10.89
C ARG A 5 -3.26 -58.55 -11.06
N ILE A 6 -4.06 -57.57 -10.65
CA ILE A 6 -3.69 -56.15 -10.69
C ILE A 6 -2.85 -55.85 -9.43
N SER A 7 -1.61 -55.46 -9.69
CA SER A 7 -0.57 -55.16 -8.72
C SER A 7 -0.88 -53.84 -7.98
N LEU A 8 -1.17 -53.90 -6.68
CA LEU A 8 -1.47 -52.78 -5.79
C LEU A 8 -0.23 -51.95 -5.37
N GLY A 9 0.92 -52.12 -6.03
CA GLY A 9 2.21 -51.61 -5.55
C GLY A 9 2.80 -50.37 -6.26
N VAL A 10 2.21 -49.87 -7.35
CA VAL A 10 2.93 -48.93 -8.25
C VAL A 10 2.28 -47.55 -8.38
N ILE A 11 1.09 -47.32 -7.80
CA ILE A 11 0.37 -46.05 -7.97
C ILE A 11 0.78 -45.00 -6.91
N PHE A 12 1.47 -45.40 -5.83
CA PHE A 12 1.73 -44.50 -4.70
C PHE A 12 3.01 -43.64 -4.81
N THR A 13 3.79 -43.76 -5.89
CA THR A 13 5.11 -43.09 -6.00
C THR A 13 5.20 -42.04 -7.12
N SER A 14 4.08 -41.64 -7.74
CA SER A 14 4.06 -40.66 -8.84
C SER A 14 3.50 -39.28 -8.46
N LEU A 15 3.21 -39.03 -7.18
CA LEU A 15 2.61 -37.77 -6.71
C LEU A 15 3.56 -36.94 -5.82
N SER A 16 4.86 -36.89 -6.14
CA SER A 16 5.86 -36.20 -5.32
C SER A 16 6.72 -35.17 -6.09
N LEU A 17 6.27 -34.67 -7.24
CA LEU A 17 6.96 -33.60 -7.99
C LEU A 17 6.00 -32.55 -8.54
N LEU A 18 5.12 -32.01 -7.69
CA LEU A 18 4.57 -30.67 -7.89
C LEU A 18 5.35 -29.71 -6.98
N THR A 19 6.60 -29.45 -7.34
CA THR A 19 7.27 -28.23 -6.88
C THR A 19 6.50 -27.07 -7.49
N THR A 20 5.56 -26.53 -6.72
CA THR A 20 4.95 -25.25 -6.98
C THR A 20 6.09 -24.23 -7.01
N VAL A 21 6.47 -23.80 -8.22
CA VAL A 21 7.16 -22.52 -8.38
C VAL A 21 6.14 -21.50 -7.91
N VAL A 22 6.28 -21.08 -6.66
CA VAL A 22 5.46 -20.06 -6.04
C VAL A 22 5.82 -18.74 -6.72
N LEU A 23 5.01 -18.39 -7.73
CA LEU A 23 4.88 -17.00 -8.16
C LEU A 23 3.89 -16.37 -7.15
N ALA A 24 4.38 -15.96 -5.98
CA ALA A 24 3.57 -15.49 -4.84
C ALA A 24 2.99 -14.08 -4.99
N GLY A 25 3.07 -13.45 -6.17
CA GLY A 25 2.46 -12.14 -6.38
C GLY A 25 0.92 -12.15 -6.39
N PRO A 26 0.27 -12.82 -7.37
CA PRO A 26 -1.17 -12.65 -7.58
C PRO A 26 -2.05 -13.41 -6.57
N ALA A 27 -1.58 -14.55 -6.06
CA ALA A 27 -2.33 -15.35 -5.10
C ALA A 27 -2.40 -14.67 -3.73
N GLU A 28 -1.29 -14.14 -3.24
CA GLU A 28 -1.22 -13.46 -1.94
C GLU A 28 -1.97 -12.12 -1.97
N MET A 29 -1.98 -11.44 -3.12
CA MET A 29 -2.81 -10.25 -3.34
C MET A 29 -4.32 -10.56 -3.34
N ALA A 30 -4.73 -11.68 -3.96
CA ALA A 30 -6.13 -12.10 -3.94
C ALA A 30 -6.59 -12.49 -2.53
N GLU A 31 -5.74 -13.19 -1.77
CA GLU A 31 -6.01 -13.52 -0.38
C GLU A 31 -6.11 -12.26 0.50
N LEU A 32 -5.23 -11.28 0.29
CA LEU A 32 -5.29 -10.00 1.00
C LEU A 32 -6.64 -9.28 0.77
N ALA A 33 -7.14 -9.29 -0.47
CA ALA A 33 -8.43 -8.70 -0.82
C ALA A 33 -9.62 -9.44 -0.16
N GLU A 34 -9.53 -10.77 -0.03
CA GLU A 34 -10.53 -11.57 0.69
C GLU A 34 -10.52 -11.27 2.19
N ILE A 35 -9.33 -11.14 2.79
CA ILE A 35 -9.16 -10.74 4.18
C ILE A 35 -9.76 -9.34 4.41
N GLU A 36 -9.49 -8.38 3.53
CA GLU A 36 -10.05 -7.03 3.62
C GLU A 36 -11.59 -7.06 3.59
N LYS A 37 -12.18 -7.81 2.65
CA LYS A 37 -13.64 -7.99 2.58
C LYS A 37 -14.20 -8.59 3.88
N SER A 38 -13.51 -9.58 4.44
CA SER A 38 -13.91 -10.25 5.68
C SER A 38 -13.80 -9.30 6.88
N GLN A 39 -12.73 -8.50 6.96
CA GLN A 39 -12.57 -7.47 7.97
C GLN A 39 -13.67 -6.39 7.88
N ASN A 40 -14.07 -5.98 6.67
CA ASN A 40 -15.16 -5.04 6.47
C ASN A 40 -16.49 -5.59 7.00
N ASN A 41 -16.77 -6.88 6.77
CA ASN A 41 -17.95 -7.53 7.35
C ASN A 41 -17.89 -7.57 8.88
N LEU A 42 -16.73 -7.87 9.47
CA LEU A 42 -16.56 -7.83 10.93
C LEU A 42 -16.69 -6.41 11.50
N ASN A 43 -16.21 -5.39 10.80
CA ASN A 43 -16.37 -4.00 11.19
C ASN A 43 -17.86 -3.61 11.21
N LEU A 44 -18.61 -3.99 10.17
CA LEU A 44 -20.06 -3.81 10.15
C LEU A 44 -20.73 -4.49 11.35
N GLN A 45 -20.33 -5.72 11.71
CA GLN A 45 -20.87 -6.40 12.89
C GLN A 45 -20.59 -5.64 14.19
N LYS A 46 -19.39 -5.05 14.34
CA LYS A 46 -19.06 -4.21 15.50
C LYS A 46 -19.91 -2.95 15.56
N ASP A 47 -20.16 -2.32 14.42
CA ASP A 47 -21.00 -1.13 14.33
C ASP A 47 -22.44 -1.44 14.76
N TRP A 48 -22.98 -2.58 14.33
CA TRP A 48 -24.28 -3.06 14.81
C TRP A 48 -24.28 -3.39 16.31
N ALA A 49 -23.22 -3.99 16.83
CA ALA A 49 -23.08 -4.27 18.27
C ALA A 49 -22.99 -2.98 19.10
N LYS A 50 -22.33 -1.95 18.56
CA LYS A 50 -22.26 -0.61 19.15
C LYS A 50 -23.64 0.06 19.15
N TYR A 51 -24.33 0.05 18.01
CA TYR A 51 -25.70 0.57 17.90
C TYR A 51 -26.64 -0.10 18.90
N ARG A 52 -26.60 -1.45 19.02
CA ARG A 52 -27.41 -2.18 20.00
C ARG A 52 -27.10 -1.78 21.44
N LEU A 53 -25.81 -1.56 21.76
CA LEU A 53 -25.42 -1.08 23.08
C LEU A 53 -25.97 0.32 23.34
N GLU A 54 -25.78 1.26 22.42
CA GLU A 54 -26.26 2.65 22.55
C GLU A 54 -27.77 2.69 22.74
N LYS A 55 -28.52 1.93 21.94
CA LYS A 55 -29.97 1.79 22.09
C LYS A 55 -30.35 1.26 23.48
N LYS A 56 -29.74 0.15 23.92
CA LYS A 56 -29.99 -0.40 25.27
C LYS A 56 -29.63 0.58 26.37
N GLN A 57 -28.56 1.35 26.21
CA GLN A 57 -28.19 2.39 27.18
C GLN A 57 -29.25 3.47 27.28
N HIS A 58 -29.79 3.93 26.14
CA HIS A 58 -30.91 4.87 26.12
C HIS A 58 -32.14 4.28 26.82
N ASP A 59 -32.53 3.04 26.48
CA ASP A 59 -33.67 2.36 27.11
C ASP A 59 -33.46 2.15 28.63
N CYS A 60 -32.21 2.00 29.09
CA CYS A 60 -31.91 1.83 30.51
C CYS A 60 -32.15 3.10 31.34
N TYR A 61 -32.05 4.30 30.74
CA TYR A 61 -32.27 5.56 31.49
C TYR A 61 -33.73 5.78 31.89
N ASP A 62 -34.67 5.11 31.21
CA ASP A 62 -36.09 5.14 31.56
C ASP A 62 -36.46 4.15 32.69
N GLN A 63 -35.52 3.33 33.15
CA GLN A 63 -35.76 2.31 34.18
C GLN A 63 -35.34 2.77 35.58
N PHE A 64 -36.04 2.28 36.61
CA PHE A 64 -35.69 2.58 38.01
C PHE A 64 -34.30 2.07 38.41
N PHE A 65 -33.87 0.91 37.92
CA PHE A 65 -32.57 0.30 38.22
C PHE A 65 -31.54 0.53 37.10
N THR A 66 -31.30 1.79 36.75
CA THR A 66 -30.40 2.22 35.65
C THR A 66 -29.02 1.56 35.71
N THR A 67 -28.35 1.58 36.87
CA THR A 67 -26.99 1.03 37.04
C THR A 67 -26.92 -0.46 36.66
N ARG A 68 -27.84 -1.27 37.20
CA ARG A 68 -27.88 -2.70 36.92
C ARG A 68 -28.22 -2.99 35.44
N CYS A 69 -29.11 -2.20 34.86
CA CYS A 69 -29.43 -2.30 33.43
C CYS A 69 -28.21 -2.00 32.55
N LEU A 70 -27.49 -0.91 32.84
CA LEU A 70 -26.30 -0.50 32.10
C LEU A 70 -25.18 -1.55 32.19
N ASP A 71 -24.97 -2.15 33.36
CA ASP A 71 -23.94 -3.17 33.53
C ASP A 71 -24.25 -4.44 32.75
N LYS A 72 -25.53 -4.84 32.72
CA LYS A 72 -26.00 -5.95 31.88
C LYS A 72 -25.78 -5.65 30.39
N ALA A 73 -26.19 -4.46 29.92
CA ALA A 73 -26.00 -4.05 28.52
C ALA A 73 -24.52 -4.04 28.12
N ARG A 74 -23.63 -3.53 28.98
CA ARG A 74 -22.18 -3.57 28.77
C ARG A 74 -21.62 -4.99 28.75
N LEU A 75 -22.13 -5.88 29.60
CA LEU A 75 -21.69 -7.28 29.64
C LEU A 75 -22.05 -8.02 28.35
N GLU A 76 -23.29 -7.86 27.87
CA GLU A 76 -23.76 -8.44 26.61
C GLU A 76 -22.92 -7.92 25.43
N HIS A 77 -22.69 -6.60 25.35
CA HIS A 77 -21.83 -6.02 24.32
C HIS A 77 -20.39 -6.56 24.38
N ARG A 78 -19.82 -6.73 25.58
CA ARG A 78 -18.47 -7.33 25.74
C ARG A 78 -18.41 -8.76 25.22
N GLN A 79 -19.47 -9.55 25.41
CA GLN A 79 -19.55 -10.93 24.89
C GLN A 79 -19.61 -10.94 23.36
N GLU A 80 -20.51 -10.16 22.77
CA GLU A 80 -20.63 -10.03 21.30
C GLU A 80 -19.30 -9.59 20.66
N ILE A 81 -18.65 -8.55 21.21
CA ILE A 81 -17.37 -8.06 20.68
C ILE A 81 -16.23 -9.06 20.88
N LYS A 82 -16.24 -9.85 21.96
CA LYS A 82 -15.22 -10.88 22.20
C LYS A 82 -15.22 -11.93 21.09
N GLU A 83 -16.39 -12.35 20.63
CA GLU A 83 -16.54 -13.31 19.53
C GLU A 83 -16.04 -12.73 18.21
N VAL A 84 -16.38 -11.47 17.91
CA VAL A 84 -15.87 -10.78 16.71
C VAL A 84 -14.34 -10.63 16.75
N ARG A 85 -13.77 -10.27 17.90
CA ARG A 85 -12.31 -10.17 18.06
C ARG A 85 -11.60 -11.50 17.90
N ALA A 86 -12.20 -12.60 18.35
CA ALA A 86 -11.64 -13.93 18.20
C ALA A 86 -11.47 -14.32 16.71
N GLN A 87 -12.36 -13.84 15.84
CA GLN A 87 -12.26 -14.02 14.39
C GLN A 87 -11.26 -13.05 13.74
N GLU A 88 -11.19 -11.82 14.23
CA GLU A 88 -10.33 -10.77 13.68
C GLU A 88 -8.83 -11.00 13.92
N ILE A 89 -8.45 -11.46 15.11
CA ILE A 89 -7.05 -11.67 15.48
C ILE A 89 -6.29 -12.57 14.49
N PRO A 90 -6.75 -13.80 14.18
CA PRO A 90 -6.04 -14.67 13.23
C PRO A 90 -5.98 -14.06 11.82
N MET A 91 -7.04 -13.38 11.39
CA MET A 91 -7.04 -12.70 10.09
C MET A 91 -6.03 -11.56 10.01
N ARG A 92 -5.92 -10.73 11.07
CA ARG A 92 -4.90 -9.66 11.14
C ARG A 92 -3.48 -10.20 11.22
N GLU A 93 -3.28 -11.38 11.81
CA GLU A 93 -1.98 -12.04 11.83
C GLU A 93 -1.61 -12.54 10.43
N ARG A 94 -2.55 -13.18 9.73
CA ARG A 94 -2.36 -13.61 8.34
C ARG A 94 -2.08 -12.42 7.43
N GLU A 95 -2.83 -11.33 7.56
CA GLU A 95 -2.61 -10.10 6.79
C GLU A 95 -1.19 -9.55 6.95
N ARG A 96 -0.64 -9.57 8.18
CA ARG A 96 0.73 -9.12 8.44
C ARG A 96 1.75 -9.99 7.72
N VAL A 97 1.57 -11.31 7.74
CA VAL A 97 2.45 -12.26 7.04
C VAL A 97 2.40 -12.01 5.53
N LEU A 98 1.19 -11.89 4.95
CA LEU A 98 1.02 -11.61 3.52
C LEU A 98 1.69 -10.30 3.10
N LYS A 99 1.48 -9.23 3.86
CA LYS A 99 2.12 -7.93 3.60
C LYS A 99 3.64 -7.99 3.71
N ALA A 100 4.18 -8.80 4.62
CA ALA A 100 5.62 -9.01 4.73
C ALA A 100 6.17 -9.72 3.49
N ILE A 101 5.53 -10.81 3.03
CA ILE A 101 5.92 -11.53 1.81
C ILE A 101 5.91 -10.60 0.59
N ILE A 102 4.79 -9.90 0.37
CA ILE A 102 4.65 -8.97 -0.76
C ILE A 102 5.70 -7.87 -0.70
N LYS A 103 6.01 -7.35 0.50
CA LYS A 103 7.05 -6.34 0.68
C LYS A 103 8.42 -6.90 0.30
N ASP A 104 8.78 -8.09 0.81
CA ASP A 104 10.08 -8.70 0.52
C ASP A 104 10.26 -8.93 -0.99
N GLU A 105 9.22 -9.40 -1.68
CA GLU A 105 9.23 -9.53 -3.15
C GLU A 105 9.42 -8.19 -3.87
N GLN A 106 8.71 -7.15 -3.44
CA GLN A 106 8.85 -5.81 -4.00
C GLN A 106 10.24 -5.23 -3.74
N ASP A 107 10.80 -5.46 -2.56
CA ASP A 107 12.14 -5.02 -2.17
C ASP A 107 13.19 -5.70 -3.07
N GLU A 108 13.06 -7.00 -3.32
CA GLU A 108 13.90 -7.73 -4.27
C GLU A 108 13.80 -7.17 -5.70
N GLN A 109 12.59 -6.88 -6.17
CA GLN A 109 12.37 -6.28 -7.49
C GLN A 109 13.03 -4.90 -7.57
N ARG A 110 12.87 -4.05 -6.55
CA ARG A 110 13.53 -2.74 -6.49
C ARG A 110 15.04 -2.85 -6.49
N ILE A 111 15.62 -3.84 -5.81
CA ILE A 111 17.07 -4.09 -5.83
C ILE A 111 17.51 -4.55 -7.22
N LYS A 112 16.78 -5.48 -7.86
CA LYS A 112 17.06 -5.95 -9.23
C LYS A 112 17.04 -4.79 -10.23
N GLU A 113 16.02 -3.94 -10.17
CA GLU A 113 15.92 -2.75 -11.02
C GLU A 113 17.01 -1.71 -10.75
N ARG A 114 17.39 -1.51 -9.49
CA ARG A 114 18.50 -0.62 -9.15
C ARG A 114 19.81 -1.14 -9.72
N ASN A 115 20.04 -2.44 -9.65
CA ASN A 115 21.26 -3.09 -10.14
C ASN A 115 21.25 -3.31 -11.65
N ASP A 116 20.15 -3.05 -12.35
CA ASP A 116 20.08 -3.14 -13.81
C ASP A 116 21.08 -2.17 -14.46
N PRO A 117 22.05 -2.67 -15.25
CA PRO A 117 23.07 -1.85 -15.89
C PRO A 117 22.48 -0.86 -16.91
N ALA A 118 21.36 -1.17 -17.56
CA ALA A 118 20.71 -0.25 -18.48
C ALA A 118 20.14 0.96 -17.72
N LYS A 119 19.44 0.72 -16.61
CA LYS A 119 18.97 1.79 -15.72
C LYS A 119 20.13 2.55 -15.07
N ALA A 120 21.24 1.89 -14.77
CA ALA A 120 22.44 2.56 -14.24
C ALA A 120 23.03 3.56 -15.24
N LYS A 121 23.16 3.17 -16.52
CA LYS A 121 23.59 4.09 -17.59
C LYS A 121 22.63 5.26 -17.75
N GLN A 122 21.32 4.98 -17.80
CA GLN A 122 20.30 6.03 -17.88
C GLN A 122 20.40 7.02 -16.71
N ARG A 123 20.64 6.55 -15.48
CA ARG A 123 20.87 7.44 -14.33
C ARG A 123 22.11 8.32 -14.51
N ALA A 124 23.21 7.77 -15.01
CA ALA A 124 24.43 8.54 -15.27
C ALA A 124 24.21 9.59 -16.37
N ASP A 125 23.50 9.25 -17.43
CA ASP A 125 23.20 10.17 -18.54
C ASP A 125 22.24 11.28 -18.08
N ASN A 126 21.22 10.96 -17.28
CA ASN A 126 20.33 11.95 -16.68
C ASN A 126 21.06 12.96 -15.79
N VAL A 127 22.07 12.51 -15.03
CA VAL A 127 22.90 13.40 -14.20
C VAL A 127 23.70 14.36 -15.09
N LYS A 128 24.35 13.85 -16.14
CA LYS A 128 25.10 14.69 -17.09
C LYS A 128 24.20 15.70 -17.80
N ASP A 129 23.04 15.27 -18.27
CA ASP A 129 22.06 16.14 -18.93
C ASP A 129 21.56 17.23 -17.98
N TYR A 130 21.37 16.90 -16.71
CA TYR A 130 20.97 17.87 -15.69
C TYR A 130 22.08 18.91 -15.45
N GLU A 131 23.32 18.47 -15.28
CA GLU A 131 24.48 19.36 -15.11
C GLU A 131 24.66 20.28 -16.32
N GLN A 132 24.52 19.75 -17.54
CA GLN A 132 24.60 20.55 -18.75
C GLN A 132 23.48 21.60 -18.83
N LYS A 133 22.24 21.22 -18.48
CA LYS A 133 21.11 22.16 -18.41
C LYS A 133 21.35 23.29 -17.39
N GLN A 134 21.95 22.98 -16.24
CA GLN A 134 22.32 23.98 -15.23
C GLN A 134 23.35 24.98 -15.79
N LEU A 135 24.38 24.51 -16.48
CA LEU A 135 25.37 25.37 -17.12
C LEU A 135 24.76 26.25 -18.22
N ASP A 136 23.90 25.68 -19.06
CA ASP A 136 23.25 26.42 -20.14
C ASP A 136 22.21 27.43 -19.62
N GLN A 137 21.56 27.13 -18.50
CA GLN A 137 20.73 28.10 -17.81
C GLN A 137 21.58 29.26 -17.27
N ALA A 138 22.67 28.99 -16.57
CA ALA A 138 23.57 30.03 -16.06
C ALA A 138 24.13 30.92 -17.18
N LYS A 139 24.52 30.33 -18.32
CA LYS A 139 24.96 31.09 -19.51
C LYS A 139 23.86 31.98 -20.06
N ARG A 140 22.63 31.48 -20.17
CA ARG A 140 21.48 32.26 -20.65
C ARG A 140 21.17 33.43 -19.72
N GLU A 141 21.22 33.21 -18.41
CA GLU A 141 21.02 34.27 -17.43
C GLU A 141 22.07 35.38 -17.56
N GLN A 142 23.36 35.01 -17.73
CA GLN A 142 24.43 35.98 -17.96
C GLN A 142 24.24 36.77 -19.28
N ASP A 143 23.84 36.10 -20.36
CA ASP A 143 23.58 36.77 -21.64
C ASP A 143 22.41 37.76 -21.54
N LEU A 144 21.33 37.37 -20.83
CA LEU A 144 20.20 38.25 -20.57
C LEU A 144 20.59 39.48 -19.74
N VAL A 145 21.44 39.32 -18.72
CA VAL A 145 21.96 40.46 -17.93
C VAL A 145 22.78 41.41 -18.81
N LYS A 146 23.67 40.88 -19.65
CA LYS A 146 24.46 41.70 -20.59
C LYS A 146 23.56 42.47 -21.56
N LYS A 147 22.57 41.81 -22.16
CA LYS A 147 21.61 42.42 -23.08
C LYS A 147 20.77 43.50 -22.40
N ARG A 148 20.35 43.30 -21.15
CA ARG A 148 19.65 44.32 -20.36
C ARG A 148 20.54 45.55 -20.13
N ALA A 149 21.77 45.35 -19.67
CA ALA A 149 22.71 46.45 -19.44
C ALA A 149 23.04 47.24 -20.72
N ASP A 150 23.21 46.55 -21.84
CA ASP A 150 23.45 47.16 -23.15
C ASP A 150 22.23 47.93 -23.68
N SER A 151 21.02 47.37 -23.51
CA SER A 151 19.75 48.07 -23.82
C SER A 151 19.56 49.32 -22.96
N GLU A 152 19.87 49.26 -21.67
CA GLU A 152 19.81 50.40 -20.74
C GLU A 152 20.80 51.50 -21.14
N LYS A 153 22.03 51.14 -21.51
CA LYS A 153 23.02 52.10 -22.03
C LYS A 153 22.51 52.81 -23.28
N ARG A 154 22.03 52.07 -24.29
CA ARG A 154 21.44 52.67 -25.50
C ARG A 154 20.26 53.58 -25.18
N ALA A 155 19.40 53.18 -24.25
CA ALA A 155 18.27 54.01 -23.83
C ALA A 155 18.72 55.31 -23.14
N GLN A 156 19.77 55.27 -22.31
CA GLN A 156 20.36 56.46 -21.69
C GLN A 156 21.03 57.38 -22.71
N GLU A 157 21.77 56.83 -23.67
CA GLU A 157 22.39 57.58 -24.77
C GLU A 157 21.34 58.30 -25.62
N ASN A 158 20.25 57.60 -25.99
CA ASN A 158 19.14 58.20 -26.73
C ASN A 158 18.44 59.32 -25.96
N LYS A 159 18.25 59.18 -24.64
CA LYS A 159 17.71 60.25 -23.77
C LYS A 159 18.63 61.48 -23.70
N LYS A 160 19.96 61.28 -23.69
CA LYS A 160 20.94 62.37 -23.68
C LYS A 160 21.03 63.08 -25.03
N ALA A 161 20.86 62.35 -26.13
CA ALA A 161 20.94 62.87 -27.50
C ALA A 161 19.67 63.63 -27.94
N ASN A 162 18.53 63.40 -27.29
CA ASN A 162 17.29 64.14 -27.52
C ASN A 162 16.81 64.82 -26.21
N PRO A 163 17.50 65.87 -25.74
CA PRO A 163 17.06 66.65 -24.59
C PRO A 163 15.90 67.54 -25.06
N LEU A 164 14.68 67.18 -24.66
CA LEU A 164 13.59 68.15 -24.59
C LEU A 164 13.91 69.19 -23.51
#